data_AF-C3YUX9-F1
#
_entry.id   AF-C3YUX9-F1
#
_cell.length_a   1.000
_cell.length_b   1.000
_cell.length_c   1.000
_cell.angle_alpha   90.00
_cell.angle_beta   90.00
_cell.angle_gamma   90.00
#
_symmetry.space_group_name_H-M   'P 1'
#
loop_
_entity.id
_entity.type
_entity.pdbx_description
1 polymer ?
#
loop_
_entity_poly.entity_id
_entity_poly.type
_entity_poly.pdbx_seq_one_letter_code
_entity_poly.pdbx_strand_id
1 'polypeptide(L)'
;MFLHLPESCQVGDGASYRGTVSVTQPGKTCQRWDSQTPHEHTRTSSSFPARRLEENYCRNPDGESGVWCYTTDPNDRWDYCDVPICDGKA
;
A
#
# COMPACT_ATOMS: atom_id res chain seq x y z
N MET A 1 20.57 9.04 -16.47
CA MET A 1 19.22 9.46 -16.93
C MET A 1 18.23 8.44 -16.42
N PHE A 2 17.75 8.60 -15.19
CA PHE A 2 16.72 7.72 -14.62
C PHE A 2 15.36 8.37 -14.88
N LEU A 3 14.58 7.76 -15.75
CA LEU A 3 13.19 8.11 -15.98
C LEU A 3 12.46 7.96 -14.63
N HIS A 4 11.84 9.03 -14.13
CA HIS A 4 10.95 8.95 -12.98
C HIS A 4 9.76 8.06 -13.39
N LEU A 5 9.74 6.82 -12.89
CA LEU A 5 8.63 5.89 -13.12
C LEU A 5 7.43 6.36 -12.29
N PRO A 6 6.22 6.49 -12.87
CA PRO A 6 5.00 6.94 -12.16
C PRO A 6 4.56 6.01 -11.00
N GLU A 7 5.28 4.92 -10.80
CA GLU A 7 5.09 3.95 -9.71
C GLU A 7 5.98 4.24 -8.48
N SER A 8 6.80 5.29 -8.50
CA SER A 8 7.71 5.62 -7.40
C SER A 8 7.11 6.52 -6.31
N CYS A 9 5.93 7.10 -6.54
CA CYS A 9 5.28 8.03 -5.60
C CYS A 9 3.76 7.93 -5.70
N GLN A 10 3.06 8.38 -4.66
CA GLN A 10 1.59 8.41 -4.61
C GLN A 10 1.06 9.81 -4.93
N VAL A 11 -0.02 9.89 -5.71
CA VAL A 11 -0.74 11.13 -6.03
C VAL A 11 -2.05 11.17 -5.25
N GLY A 12 -2.38 12.31 -4.65
CA GLY A 12 -3.59 12.46 -3.83
C GLY A 12 -3.57 11.49 -2.65
N ASP A 13 -4.60 10.67 -2.53
CA ASP A 13 -4.74 9.62 -1.52
C ASP A 13 -4.01 8.30 -1.87
N GLY A 14 -3.33 8.24 -3.02
CA GLY A 14 -2.64 7.05 -3.47
C GLY A 14 -3.54 5.91 -3.96
N ALA A 15 -4.85 6.13 -4.15
CA ALA A 15 -5.77 5.11 -4.69
C ALA A 15 -5.33 4.54 -6.05
N SER A 16 -4.64 5.36 -6.85
CA SER A 16 -4.09 4.98 -8.16
C SER A 16 -2.67 4.42 -8.10
N TYR A 17 -2.02 4.37 -6.93
CA TYR A 17 -0.67 3.87 -6.78
C TYR A 17 -0.59 2.39 -7.17
N ARG A 18 0.34 2.04 -8.07
CA ARG A 18 0.55 0.66 -8.57
C ARG A 18 1.98 0.17 -8.43
N GLY A 19 2.84 0.91 -7.73
CA GLY A 19 4.20 0.46 -7.43
C GLY A 19 4.25 -0.73 -6.49
N THR A 20 5.48 -1.19 -6.25
CA THR A 20 5.78 -2.46 -5.59
C THR A 20 6.36 -2.29 -4.19
N VAL A 21 6.29 -1.10 -3.60
CA VAL A 21 6.67 -0.89 -2.21
C VAL A 21 5.81 -1.76 -1.30
N SER A 22 6.45 -2.45 -0.35
CA SER A 22 5.85 -3.42 0.56
C SER A 22 6.38 -3.27 2.00
N VAL A 23 6.71 -2.03 2.36
CA VAL A 23 7.24 -1.66 3.68
C VAL A 23 6.55 -0.40 4.20
N THR A 24 6.29 -0.37 5.51
CA THR A 24 5.69 0.77 6.20
C THR A 24 6.71 1.88 6.49
N GLN A 25 6.26 3.09 6.82
CA GLN A 25 7.16 4.20 7.20
C GLN A 25 8.11 3.83 8.37
N PRO A 26 7.66 3.11 9.42
CA PRO A 26 8.57 2.61 10.46
C PRO A 26 9.44 1.41 10.05
N GLY A 27 9.36 0.94 8.81
CA GLY A 27 10.17 -0.18 8.32
C GLY A 27 9.56 -1.57 8.53
N LYS A 28 8.26 -1.69 8.81
CA LYS A 28 7.61 -3.00 9.00
C LYS A 28 7.25 -3.62 7.66
N THR A 29 7.45 -4.92 7.54
CA THR A 29 7.05 -5.68 6.34
C THR A 29 5.52 -5.71 6.22
N CYS A 30 5.01 -5.47 5.01
CA CYS A 30 3.60 -5.62 4.71
C CYS A 30 3.18 -7.10 4.66
N GLN A 31 2.02 -7.41 5.23
CA GLN A 31 1.29 -8.67 5.06
C GLN A 31 0.68 -8.73 3.65
N ARG A 32 0.68 -9.92 3.04
CA ARG A 32 0.01 -10.13 1.74
C ARG A 32 -1.50 -9.96 1.87
N TRP A 33 -2.13 -9.33 0.88
CA TRP A 33 -3.57 -9.06 0.88
C TRP A 33 -4.47 -10.30 0.78
N ASP A 34 -3.91 -11.44 0.36
CA ASP A 34 -4.58 -12.73 0.37
C ASP A 34 -4.27 -13.56 1.64
N SER A 35 -3.38 -13.08 2.51
CA SER A 35 -3.09 -13.70 3.80
C SER A 35 -4.10 -13.23 4.84
N GLN A 36 -4.48 -14.14 5.74
CA GLN A 36 -5.31 -13.85 6.91
C GLN A 36 -4.53 -13.91 8.23
N THR A 37 -3.19 -13.95 8.16
CA THR A 37 -2.30 -13.94 9.31
C THR A 37 -1.14 -12.95 9.10
N PRO A 38 -0.70 -12.21 10.14
CA PRO A 38 -1.26 -12.17 11.51
C PRO A 38 -2.62 -11.47 11.63
N HIS A 39 -3.01 -10.66 10.65
CA HIS A 39 -4.25 -9.87 10.73
C HIS A 39 -5.32 -10.39 9.77
N GLU A 40 -6.38 -10.95 10.31
CA GLU A 40 -7.58 -11.26 9.52
C GLU A 40 -8.25 -9.98 9.03
N HIS A 41 -8.74 -9.98 7.78
CA HIS A 41 -9.38 -8.81 7.18
C HIS A 41 -10.27 -9.13 5.97
N THR A 42 -11.19 -8.22 5.67
CA THR A 42 -12.11 -8.31 4.51
C THR A 42 -11.58 -7.66 3.23
N ARG A 43 -10.45 -6.96 3.29
CA ARG A 43 -9.84 -6.27 2.13
C ARG A 43 -9.04 -7.24 1.27
N THR A 44 -9.75 -8.08 0.52
CA THR A 44 -9.17 -9.06 -0.40
C THR A 44 -9.38 -8.63 -1.86
N SER A 45 -8.63 -9.22 -2.79
CA SER A 45 -8.82 -9.01 -4.23
C SER A 45 -10.25 -9.36 -4.69
N SER A 46 -10.90 -10.34 -4.06
CA SER A 46 -12.30 -10.70 -4.32
C SER A 46 -13.28 -9.62 -3.89
N SER A 47 -13.05 -8.97 -2.75
CA SER A 47 -13.92 -7.90 -2.23
C SER A 47 -13.65 -6.55 -2.90
N PHE A 48 -12.42 -6.31 -3.37
CA PHE A 48 -11.99 -5.06 -3.99
C PHE A 48 -11.25 -5.30 -5.32
N PRO A 49 -11.91 -5.86 -6.35
CA PRO A 49 -11.25 -6.30 -7.58
C PRO A 49 -10.59 -5.15 -8.37
N ALA A 50 -11.16 -3.94 -8.31
CA ALA A 50 -10.59 -2.76 -8.97
C ALA A 50 -9.34 -2.17 -8.28
N ARG A 51 -9.04 -2.60 -7.04
CA ARG A 51 -7.98 -2.02 -6.22
C ARG A 51 -6.60 -2.67 -6.40
N ARG A 52 -6.51 -3.74 -7.21
CA ARG A 52 -5.25 -4.49 -7.48
C ARG A 52 -4.48 -4.80 -6.19
N LEU A 53 -5.16 -5.46 -5.26
CA LEU A 53 -4.59 -5.96 -4.00
C LEU A 53 -3.71 -7.18 -4.27
N GLU A 54 -2.58 -6.94 -4.91
CA GLU A 54 -1.61 -7.94 -5.36
C GLU A 54 -0.44 -8.04 -4.37
N GLU A 55 -0.01 -9.27 -4.09
CA GLU A 55 1.05 -9.57 -3.13
C GLU A 55 0.88 -8.84 -1.80
N ASN A 56 1.94 -8.22 -1.28
CA ASN A 56 1.94 -7.36 -0.10
C ASN A 56 2.27 -5.90 -0.47
N TYR A 57 1.94 -5.47 -1.69
CA TYR A 57 2.23 -4.11 -2.11
C TYR A 57 1.28 -3.11 -1.47
N CYS A 58 1.79 -1.94 -1.13
CA CYS A 58 1.03 -0.85 -0.54
C CYS A 58 -0.11 -0.40 -1.45
N ARG A 59 -1.32 -0.28 -0.89
CA ARG A 59 -2.53 0.12 -1.63
C ARG A 59 -3.43 0.97 -0.76
N ASN A 60 -4.41 1.62 -1.38
CA ASN A 60 -5.48 2.30 -0.68
C ASN A 60 -6.85 1.84 -1.24
N PRO A 61 -7.40 0.72 -0.71
CA PRO A 61 -8.66 0.19 -1.20
C PRO A 61 -9.91 0.95 -0.73
N ASP A 62 -9.79 1.68 0.37
CA ASP A 62 -10.89 2.15 1.22
C ASP A 62 -10.95 3.66 1.43
N GLY A 63 -10.07 4.44 0.80
CA GLY A 63 -10.13 5.90 0.79
C GLY A 63 -9.43 6.55 1.98
N GLU A 64 -8.43 5.89 2.55
CA GLU A 64 -7.56 6.45 3.58
C GLU A 64 -6.71 7.60 3.01
N SER A 65 -6.02 8.38 3.85
CA SER A 65 -5.23 9.53 3.39
C SER A 65 -3.99 9.21 2.53
N GLY A 66 -3.59 7.94 2.44
CA GLY A 66 -2.43 7.49 1.68
C GLY A 66 -2.43 5.98 1.50
N VAL A 67 -1.45 5.47 0.73
CA VAL A 67 -1.26 4.02 0.61
C VAL A 67 -0.75 3.41 1.90
N TRP A 68 -1.31 2.26 2.24
CA TRP A 68 -1.08 1.56 3.49
C TRP A 68 -1.05 0.04 3.25
N CYS A 69 -0.68 -0.72 4.27
CA CYS A 69 -0.79 -2.17 4.28
C CYS A 69 -1.05 -2.70 5.68
N TYR A 70 -1.62 -3.90 5.79
CA TYR A 70 -1.52 -4.68 7.02
C TYR A 70 -0.05 -5.02 7.26
N THR A 71 0.40 -5.09 8.51
CA THR A 71 1.82 -5.41 8.81
C THR A 71 1.98 -6.88 9.18
N THR A 72 3.19 -7.42 9.11
CA THR A 72 3.48 -8.76 9.65
C THR A 72 3.75 -8.75 11.16
N ASP A 73 3.73 -7.59 11.82
CA ASP A 73 3.84 -7.48 13.28
C ASP A 73 2.46 -7.74 13.91
N PRO A 74 2.32 -8.74 14.81
CA PRO A 74 1.04 -9.02 15.45
C PRO A 74 0.53 -7.89 16.37
N ASN A 75 1.40 -6.97 16.80
CA ASN A 75 1.01 -5.85 17.67
C ASN A 75 0.53 -4.62 16.89
N ASP A 76 0.86 -4.54 15.60
CA ASP A 76 0.56 -3.38 14.77
C ASP A 76 -0.21 -3.81 13.53
N ARG A 77 -1.54 -3.65 13.60
CA ARG A 77 -2.46 -4.18 12.59
C ARG A 77 -2.16 -3.70 11.18
N TRP A 78 -1.97 -2.39 11.01
CA TRP A 78 -1.71 -1.76 9.73
C TRP A 78 -0.94 -0.46 9.96
N ASP A 79 -0.27 0.04 8.92
CA ASP A 79 0.43 1.31 8.96
C ASP A 79 0.56 1.90 7.55
N TYR A 80 0.88 3.19 7.47
CA TYR A 80 1.17 3.87 6.22
C TYR A 80 2.48 3.40 5.62
N CYS A 81 2.51 3.36 4.29
CA CYS A 81 3.69 2.92 3.56
C CYS A 81 4.73 4.02 3.35
N ASP A 82 5.98 3.60 3.21
CA ASP A 82 7.10 4.47 2.83
C ASP A 82 7.06 4.76 1.33
N VAL A 83 5.99 5.44 0.91
CA VAL A 83 5.79 5.90 -0.47
C VAL A 83 5.71 7.42 -0.46
N PRO A 84 6.63 8.14 -1.11
CA PRO A 84 6.61 9.59 -1.12
C PRO A 84 5.38 10.12 -1.85
N ILE A 85 4.91 11.30 -1.47
CA ILE A 85 3.94 12.05 -2.28
C ILE A 85 4.66 12.54 -3.53
N CYS A 86 4.03 12.40 -4.70
CA CYS A 86 4.61 12.95 -5.91
C CYS A 86 4.73 14.47 -5.78
N ASP A 87 5.93 15.01 -5.95
CA ASP A 87 6.14 16.45 -6.07
C ASP A 87 5.39 16.94 -7.30
N GLY A 88 4.18 17.42 -7.09
CA GLY A 88 3.48 18.24 -8.06
C GLY A 88 4.27 19.52 -8.24
N LYS A 89 5.31 19.51 -9.09
CA LYS A 89 5.79 20.74 -9.69
C LYS A 89 4.60 21.31 -10.45
N ALA A 90 4.01 22.35 -9.85
CA ALA A 90 3.11 23.28 -10.52
C ALA A 90 3.77 23.85 -11.77
#